data_AF-A0A8X6Y3D1-F1
#
_entry.id   AF-A0A8X6Y3D1-F1
#
_cell.length_a   1.000
_cell.length_b   1.000
_cell.length_c   1.000
_cell.angle_alpha   90.00
_cell.angle_beta   90.00
_cell.angle_gamma   90.00
#
_symmetry.space_group_name_H-M   'P 1'
#
loop_
_entity.id
_entity.type
_entity.pdbx_description
1 polymer ?
#
loop_
_entity_poly.entity_id
_entity_poly.type
_entity_poly.pdbx_seq_one_letter_code
_entity_poly.pdbx_strand_id
1 'polypeptide(L)'
;MRLKGERETKTVRRKDDENFICPIVLPSNHLLVERLIFENHTNSSHSGTQVVLSNLRQQFLILRGRKTVQSHKPMYSLYKIYTSKEIQTVPAPLPEDRVRDALVFEVTRLDLAGPLLKDVCSNSVTN
;
A
#
# COMPACT_ATOMS: atom_id res chain seq x y z
N MET A 1 -51.28 26.14 -21.63
CA MET A 1 -49.80 26.14 -21.77
C MET A 1 -49.18 26.29 -20.39
N ARG A 2 -48.58 25.22 -19.84
CA ARG A 2 -47.93 25.26 -18.52
C ARG A 2 -46.45 25.49 -18.75
N LEU A 3 -45.98 26.69 -18.44
CA LEU A 3 -44.55 27.03 -18.48
C LEU A 3 -43.83 26.09 -17.51
N LYS A 4 -42.98 25.19 -18.05
CA LYS A 4 -42.10 24.36 -17.23
C LYS A 4 -41.05 25.30 -16.64
N GLY A 5 -41.23 25.70 -15.39
CA GLY A 5 -40.18 26.34 -14.62
C GLY A 5 -38.99 25.39 -14.52
N GLU A 6 -37.84 25.84 -15.02
CA GLU A 6 -36.56 25.16 -14.84
C GLU A 6 -36.31 25.04 -13.34
N ARG A 7 -36.30 23.80 -12.85
CA ARG A 7 -35.96 23.51 -11.47
C ARG A 7 -34.44 23.51 -11.36
N GLU A 8 -33.87 24.70 -11.17
CA GLU A 8 -32.48 24.80 -10.70
C GLU A 8 -32.42 24.18 -9.30
N THR A 9 -31.79 23.01 -9.19
CA THR A 9 -31.56 22.37 -7.89
C THR A 9 -30.49 23.15 -7.13
N LYS A 10 -30.51 23.11 -5.79
CA LYS A 10 -29.49 23.78 -4.93
C LYS A 10 -28.05 23.41 -5.28
N THR A 11 -27.84 22.31 -6.01
CA THR A 11 -26.54 21.84 -6.50
C THR A 11 -25.99 22.71 -7.66
N VAL A 12 -26.84 23.31 -8.49
CA VAL A 12 -26.42 24.12 -9.66
C VAL A 12 -25.85 25.48 -9.24
N ARG A 13 -26.22 25.99 -8.06
CA ARG A 13 -25.82 27.32 -7.57
C ARG A 13 -24.65 27.31 -6.58
N ARG A 14 -23.70 26.39 -6.74
CA ARG A 14 -22.48 26.40 -5.93
C ARG A 14 -21.43 27.28 -6.59
N LYS A 15 -20.76 28.12 -5.80
CA LYS A 15 -19.55 28.84 -6.21
C LYS A 15 -18.42 27.80 -6.20
N ASP A 16 -18.35 27.01 -7.26
CA ASP A 16 -17.32 25.99 -7.42
C ASP A 16 -16.06 26.60 -8.04
N ASP A 17 -14.90 26.03 -7.75
CA ASP A 17 -13.64 26.44 -8.37
C ASP A 17 -13.66 26.14 -9.88
N GLU A 18 -13.02 26.99 -10.68
CA GLU A 18 -12.94 26.81 -12.15
C GLU A 18 -12.41 25.42 -12.54
N ASN A 19 -11.44 24.89 -11.78
CA ASN A 19 -10.88 23.56 -11.98
C ASN A 19 -11.87 22.42 -11.67
N PHE A 20 -12.88 22.68 -10.83
CA PHE A 20 -13.94 21.72 -10.54
C PHE A 20 -14.98 21.69 -11.66
N ILE A 21 -15.26 22.85 -12.26
CA ILE A 21 -16.18 23.01 -13.39
C ILE A 21 -15.56 22.44 -14.67
N CYS A 22 -14.27 22.71 -14.88
CA CYS A 22 -13.49 22.34 -16.07
C CYS A 22 -12.21 21.60 -15.68
N PRO A 23 -12.31 20.34 -15.20
CA PRO A 23 -11.13 19.59 -14.77
C PRO A 23 -10.23 19.21 -15.94
N ILE A 24 -8.92 19.16 -15.69
CA ILE A 24 -7.93 18.76 -16.68
C ILE A 24 -8.08 17.26 -16.95
N VAL A 25 -8.33 16.89 -18.20
CA VAL A 25 -8.48 15.48 -18.60
C VAL A 25 -7.11 14.83 -18.73
N LEU A 26 -6.91 13.72 -18.02
CA LEU A 26 -5.66 12.96 -18.04
C LEU A 26 -5.87 11.53 -18.51
N PRO A 27 -4.99 10.99 -19.38
CA PRO A 27 -5.03 9.58 -19.77
C PRO A 27 -4.72 8.66 -18.59
N SER A 28 -5.28 7.46 -18.58
CA SER A 28 -5.15 6.53 -17.44
C SER A 28 -3.72 6.01 -17.24
N ASN A 29 -2.98 5.83 -18.33
CA ASN A 29 -1.65 5.23 -18.34
C ASN A 29 -0.62 6.32 -18.63
N HIS A 30 -0.26 7.08 -17.60
CA HIS A 30 0.73 8.13 -17.70
C HIS A 30 1.46 8.31 -16.38
N LEU A 31 2.77 8.55 -16.43
CA LEU A 31 3.62 8.69 -15.24
C LEU A 31 3.16 9.82 -14.31
N LEU A 32 2.63 10.91 -14.87
CA LEU A 32 2.07 12.01 -14.07
C LEU A 32 0.87 11.55 -13.22
N VAL A 33 -0.01 10.71 -13.78
CA VAL A 33 -1.18 10.19 -13.07
C VAL A 33 -0.75 9.28 -11.93
N GLU A 34 0.26 8.44 -12.16
CA GLU A 34 0.85 7.61 -11.11
C GLU A 34 1.41 8.44 -9.95
N ARG A 35 2.18 9.49 -10.26
CA ARG A 35 2.73 10.39 -9.24
C ARG A 35 1.65 11.16 -8.48
N LEU A 36 0.63 11.68 -9.17
CA LEU A 36 -0.50 12.36 -8.55
C LEU A 36 -1.26 11.44 -7.60
N ILE A 37 -1.46 10.18 -8.00
CA ILE A 37 -2.12 9.16 -7.16
C ILE A 37 -1.24 8.86 -5.93
N PHE A 38 0.07 8.68 -6.13
CA PHE A 38 1.01 8.42 -5.05
C PHE A 38 1.04 9.56 -4.03
N GLU A 39 1.22 10.80 -4.48
CA GLU A 39 1.27 12.00 -3.64
C GLU A 39 -0.03 12.17 -2.83
N ASN A 40 -1.18 11.94 -3.47
CA ASN A 40 -2.45 12.03 -2.79
C ASN A 40 -2.63 10.89 -1.75
N HIS A 41 -2.13 9.68 -2.03
CA HIS A 41 -2.10 8.58 -1.05
C HIS A 41 -1.18 8.87 0.15
N THR A 42 -0.05 9.54 -0.07
CA THR A 42 0.86 9.95 1.03
C THR A 42 0.25 11.09 1.84
N ASN A 43 -0.35 12.10 1.19
CA ASN A 43 -0.92 13.27 1.86
C ASN A 43 -2.21 12.94 2.63
N SER A 44 -3.02 12.01 2.12
CA SER A 44 -4.30 11.62 2.74
C SER A 44 -4.16 10.53 3.81
N SER A 45 -2.95 10.34 4.37
CA SER A 45 -2.67 9.29 5.36
C SER A 45 -3.25 7.94 4.95
N HIS A 46 -3.06 7.56 3.68
CA HIS A 46 -3.42 6.23 3.21
C HIS A 46 -4.91 5.96 3.11
N SER A 47 -5.68 7.01 2.86
CA SER A 47 -7.11 6.91 2.65
C SER A 47 -7.47 5.99 1.47
N GLY A 48 -8.64 5.34 1.57
CA GLY A 48 -9.12 4.41 0.55
C GLY A 48 -9.32 5.07 -0.83
N THR A 49 -9.47 4.23 -1.86
CA THR A 49 -9.62 4.66 -3.26
C THR A 49 -10.65 5.77 -3.47
N GLN A 50 -11.76 5.76 -2.72
CA GLN A 50 -12.81 6.76 -2.84
C GLN A 50 -12.33 8.17 -2.45
N VAL A 51 -11.55 8.30 -1.38
CA VAL A 51 -11.04 9.59 -0.91
C VAL A 51 -10.06 10.16 -1.92
N VAL A 52 -9.12 9.33 -2.39
CA VAL A 52 -8.15 9.72 -3.41
C VAL A 52 -8.85 10.16 -4.70
N LEU A 53 -9.88 9.43 -5.14
CA LEU A 53 -10.67 9.83 -6.31
C LEU A 53 -11.42 11.16 -6.09
N SER A 54 -11.99 11.38 -4.91
CA SER A 54 -12.68 12.64 -4.60
C SER A 54 -11.73 13.82 -4.63
N ASN A 55 -10.55 13.68 -4.04
CA ASN A 55 -9.51 14.71 -4.04
C ASN A 55 -9.01 14.99 -5.47
N LEU A 56 -8.71 13.94 -6.26
CA LEU A 56 -8.25 14.13 -7.64
C LEU A 56 -9.33 14.80 -8.51
N ARG A 57 -10.61 14.49 -8.31
CA ARG A 57 -11.72 15.09 -9.07
C ARG A 57 -11.90 16.58 -8.86
N GLN A 58 -11.28 17.17 -7.86
CA GLN A 58 -11.33 18.62 -7.66
C GLN A 58 -10.55 19.39 -8.75
N GLN A 59 -9.60 18.73 -9.41
CA GLN A 59 -8.72 19.38 -10.39
C GLN A 59 -8.51 18.56 -11.67
N PHE A 60 -8.63 17.23 -11.58
CA PHE A 60 -8.26 16.30 -12.65
C PHE A 60 -9.37 15.29 -12.94
N LEU A 61 -9.63 15.07 -14.22
CA LEU A 61 -10.49 14.00 -14.71
C LEU A 61 -9.62 12.90 -15.33
N ILE A 62 -9.25 11.91 -14.52
CA ILE A 62 -8.47 10.76 -14.99
C ILE A 62 -9.40 9.76 -15.68
N LEU A 63 -9.11 9.43 -16.94
CA LEU A 63 -9.82 8.39 -17.66
C LEU A 63 -9.70 7.06 -16.92
N ARG A 64 -10.82 6.35 -16.75
CA ARG A 64 -10.89 5.10 -15.97
C ARG A 64 -10.32 5.21 -14.54
N GLY A 65 -10.33 6.41 -13.95
CA GLY A 65 -9.60 6.75 -12.71
C GLY A 65 -9.75 5.75 -11.57
N ARG A 66 -10.93 5.18 -11.32
CA ARG A 66 -11.11 4.15 -10.27
C ARG A 66 -10.24 2.92 -10.49
N LYS A 67 -10.15 2.43 -11.73
CA LYS A 67 -9.29 1.28 -12.06
C LYS A 67 -7.82 1.66 -11.89
N THR A 68 -7.45 2.85 -12.35
CA THR A 68 -6.07 3.37 -12.25
C THR A 68 -5.59 3.50 -10.80
N VAL A 69 -6.42 4.07 -9.92
CA VAL A 69 -6.10 4.20 -8.50
C VAL A 69 -6.01 2.82 -7.84
N GLN A 70 -6.90 1.88 -8.19
CA GLN A 70 -6.84 0.51 -7.66
C GLN A 70 -5.64 -0.29 -8.15
N SER A 71 -5.13 -0.03 -9.35
CA SER A 71 -3.94 -0.72 -9.89
C SER A 71 -2.64 -0.21 -9.27
N HIS A 72 -2.61 1.00 -8.71
CA HIS A 72 -1.41 1.64 -8.18
C HIS A 72 -0.96 1.11 -6.80
N LYS A 73 -1.06 -0.22 -6.57
CA LYS A 73 -0.71 -0.87 -5.30
C LYS A 73 0.78 -0.97 -4.97
N PRO A 74 1.69 -1.31 -5.91
CA PRO A 74 3.02 -1.81 -5.51
C PRO A 74 3.87 -0.73 -4.83
N MET A 75 3.87 0.49 -5.35
CA MET A 75 4.68 1.59 -4.80
C MET A 75 4.17 2.06 -3.42
N TYR A 76 2.86 2.10 -3.25
CA TYR A 76 2.21 2.41 -1.98
C TYR A 76 2.43 1.31 -0.92
N SER A 77 2.42 0.03 -1.31
CA SER A 77 2.66 -1.08 -0.38
C SER A 77 4.06 -1.02 0.25
N LEU A 78 5.08 -0.59 -0.50
CA LEU A 78 6.41 -0.37 0.06
C LEU A 78 6.40 0.72 1.14
N TYR A 79 5.79 1.87 0.86
CA TYR A 79 5.64 2.92 1.86
C TYR A 79 4.90 2.42 3.10
N LYS A 80 3.82 1.64 2.93
CA LYS A 80 3.08 1.04 4.06
C LYS A 80 3.98 0.17 4.94
N ILE A 81 4.92 -0.57 4.36
CA ILE A 81 5.90 -1.37 5.11
C ILE A 81 6.86 -0.43 5.88
N TYR A 82 7.45 0.55 5.20
CA TYR A 82 8.40 1.50 5.82
C TYR A 82 7.78 2.35 6.93
N THR A 83 6.49 2.67 6.82
CA THR A 83 5.75 3.48 7.80
C THR A 83 4.96 2.62 8.78
N SER A 84 5.03 1.28 8.68
CA SER A 84 4.32 0.40 9.61
C SER A 84 4.89 0.56 11.02
N LYS A 85 3.99 0.64 12.01
CA LYS A 85 4.37 0.63 13.41
C LYS A 85 4.71 -0.79 13.83
N GLU A 86 5.61 -0.91 14.81
CA GLU A 86 5.89 -2.17 15.46
C GLU A 86 4.59 -2.81 15.96
N ILE A 87 4.31 -4.03 15.52
CA ILE A 87 3.14 -4.77 15.95
C ILE A 87 3.50 -5.36 17.31
N GLN A 88 2.93 -4.82 18.39
CA GLN A 88 3.01 -5.46 19.70
C GLN A 88 2.12 -6.69 19.72
N THR A 89 2.69 -7.85 19.42
CA THR A 89 2.01 -9.13 19.51
C THR A 89 2.23 -9.73 20.89
N VAL A 90 1.16 -10.26 21.51
CA VAL A 90 1.31 -11.15 22.66
C VAL A 90 2.08 -12.38 22.19
N PRO A 91 3.20 -12.75 22.84
CA PRO A 91 3.95 -13.94 22.45
C PRO A 91 3.06 -15.16 22.57
N ALA A 92 3.11 -16.03 21.56
CA ALA A 92 2.42 -17.32 21.62
C ALA A 92 2.95 -18.12 22.83
N PRO A 93 2.09 -18.88 23.53
CA PRO A 93 2.54 -19.74 24.62
C PRO A 93 3.59 -20.72 24.11
N LEU A 94 4.62 -20.96 24.92
CA LEU A 94 5.67 -21.91 24.59
C LEU A 94 5.06 -23.33 24.47
N PRO A 95 5.60 -24.20 23.59
CA PRO A 95 5.17 -25.59 23.52
C PRO A 95 5.35 -26.29 24.88
N GLU A 96 4.44 -27.19 25.23
CA GLU A 96 4.46 -27.90 26.53
C GLU A 96 5.79 -28.63 26.77
N ASP A 97 6.39 -29.22 25.73
CA ASP A 97 7.71 -29.85 25.78
C ASP A 97 8.87 -28.90 26.15
N ARG A 98 8.66 -27.58 26.11
CA ARG A 98 9.63 -26.58 26.56
C ARG A 98 9.40 -26.15 28.01
N VAL A 99 8.22 -26.40 28.57
CA VAL A 99 7.79 -25.85 29.87
C VAL A 99 7.64 -26.95 30.92
N ARG A 100 7.28 -28.17 30.53
CA ARG A 100 7.12 -29.30 31.45
C ARG A 100 8.47 -29.77 31.99
N ASP A 101 8.44 -30.27 33.21
CA ASP A 101 9.56 -31.06 33.74
C ASP A 101 9.68 -32.35 32.91
N ALA A 102 10.89 -32.65 32.46
CA ALA A 102 11.20 -33.80 31.63
C ALA A 102 12.41 -34.53 32.19
N LEU A 103 12.41 -35.86 32.07
CA LEU A 103 13.55 -36.71 32.42
C LEU A 103 14.73 -36.44 31.47
N VAL A 104 15.93 -36.86 31.90
CA VAL A 104 17.13 -36.72 31.10
C VAL A 104 16.94 -37.45 29.77
N PHE A 105 17.16 -36.74 28.65
CA PHE A 105 16.97 -37.21 27.27
C PHE A 105 15.53 -37.50 26.82
N GLU A 106 14.51 -37.18 27.62
CA GLU A 106 13.11 -37.38 27.23
C GLU A 106 12.68 -36.46 26.06
N VAL A 107 13.19 -35.23 26.05
CA VAL A 107 12.95 -34.25 24.98
C VAL A 107 14.27 -33.92 24.29
N THR A 108 14.44 -34.36 23.05
CA THR A 108 15.62 -34.05 22.22
C THR A 108 15.21 -33.16 21.05
N ARG A 109 15.94 -32.07 20.83
CA ARG A 109 15.77 -31.22 19.64
C ARG A 109 16.91 -31.46 18.66
N LEU A 110 16.55 -31.74 17.42
CA LEU A 110 17.46 -31.79 16.28
C LEU A 110 17.32 -30.47 15.51
N ASP A 111 18.44 -29.79 15.32
CA ASP A 111 18.53 -28.65 14.41
C ASP A 111 19.62 -28.92 13.39
N LEU A 112 19.36 -28.59 12.13
CA LEU A 112 20.34 -28.76 11.06
C LEU A 112 21.00 -27.40 10.86
N ALA A 113 22.29 -27.31 11.15
CA ALA A 113 23.07 -26.18 10.70
C ALA A 113 23.05 -26.15 9.16
N GLY A 114 22.80 -24.98 8.58
CA GLY A 114 22.87 -24.75 7.14
C GLY A 114 24.25 -25.09 6.56
N PRO A 115 24.46 -24.93 5.24
CA PRO A 115 25.68 -25.36 4.57
C PRO A 115 26.95 -24.85 5.28
N LEU A 116 27.68 -25.77 5.91
CA LEU A 116 28.98 -25.47 6.51
C LEU A 116 30.02 -25.47 5.38
N LEU A 117 30.10 -24.35 4.67
CA LEU A 117 31.20 -24.11 3.74
C LEU A 117 32.44 -23.85 4.57
N LYS A 118 33.28 -24.89 4.72
CA LYS A 118 34.69 -24.69 5.03
C LYS A 118 35.27 -24.01 3.80
N ASP A 119 35.79 -22.80 3.95
CA ASP A 119 36.67 -22.21 2.96
C ASP A 119 37.84 -23.19 2.78
N VAL A 120 37.77 -24.00 1.73
CA VAL A 120 38.92 -24.78 1.27
C VAL A 120 39.87 -23.73 0.74
N CYS A 121 40.77 -23.25 1.61
CA CYS A 121 41.92 -22.49 1.17
C CYS A 121 42.73 -23.44 0.30
N SER A 122 42.53 -23.33 -1.02
CA SER A 122 43.36 -24.00 -2.01
C SER A 122 44.76 -23.40 -1.88
N ASN A 123 45.60 -24.01 -1.06
CA ASN A 123 47.03 -23.76 -1.05
C ASN A 123 47.59 -24.25 -2.39
N SER A 124 47.47 -23.43 -3.43
CA SER A 124 48.26 -23.59 -4.65
C SER A 124 49.69 -23.14 -4.32
N VAL A 125 50.46 -24.04 -3.73
CA VAL A 125 51.92 -23.94 -3.78
C VAL A 125 52.30 -24.31 -5.21
N THR A 126 52.55 -23.31 -6.03
CA THR A 126 53.32 -23.48 -7.28
C THR A 126 54.79 -23.51 -6.92
N ASN A 127 55.42 -24.66 -7.09
CA ASN A 127 56.81 -24.82 -7.55
C ASN A 127 56.95 -26.18 -8.20
#